data_AF-A0A7C2KG49-F1
#
_entry.id   AF-A0A7C2KG49-F1
#
_cell.length_a   1.000
_cell.length_b   1.000
_cell.length_c   1.000
_cell.angle_alpha   90.00
_cell.angle_beta   90.00
_cell.angle_gamma   90.00
#
_symmetry.space_group_name_H-M   'P 1'
#
loop_
_entity.id
_entity.type
_entity.pdbx_description
1 polymer ?
#
loop_
_entity_poly.entity_id
_entity_poly.type
_entity_poly.pdbx_seq_one_letter_code
_entity_poly.pdbx_strand_id
1 'polypeptide(L)'
;MSKGDPKDSEFQFIDRIRQQFSFTGSELGIGDDCAVIPFSDSESYLITSDALVEDVHFSLKTTSFEDLGWKALAVNLSDLAAMGGSPKYFFISIAVPKTISPKDLNRFYDGIEDISSEFNATLLGGDTTASRNHLFISITALG
;
A
#
# COMPACT_ATOMS: atom_id res chain seq x y z
N MET A 1 -18.04 22.02 29.85
CA MET A 1 -17.93 21.56 28.45
C MET A 1 -16.47 21.23 28.22
N SER A 2 -16.15 19.93 28.11
CA SER A 2 -14.77 19.47 27.90
C SER A 2 -14.28 20.01 26.55
N LYS A 3 -13.18 20.76 26.54
CA LYS A 3 -12.47 21.11 25.31
C LYS A 3 -11.93 19.79 24.76
N GLY A 4 -12.48 19.31 23.65
CA GLY A 4 -11.97 18.12 22.97
C GLY A 4 -10.49 18.33 22.66
N ASP A 5 -9.67 17.33 22.98
CA ASP A 5 -8.25 17.34 22.64
C ASP A 5 -8.09 17.69 21.15
N PRO A 6 -7.09 18.52 20.79
CA PRO A 6 -6.77 18.74 19.39
C PRO A 6 -6.53 17.37 18.74
N LYS A 7 -7.23 17.09 17.64
CA LYS A 7 -6.89 15.93 16.82
C LYS A 7 -5.43 16.10 16.42
N ASP A 8 -4.57 15.19 16.88
CA ASP A 8 -3.18 15.11 16.43
C ASP A 8 -3.17 15.14 14.90
N SER A 9 -2.28 15.95 14.31
CA SER A 9 -2.01 15.83 12.87
C SER A 9 -1.46 14.43 12.56
N GLU A 10 -1.63 13.96 11.32
CA GLU A 10 -1.13 12.66 10.89
C GLU A 10 0.36 12.46 11.24
N PHE A 11 1.19 13.47 10.95
CA PHE A 11 2.62 13.46 11.29
C PHE A 11 2.88 13.29 12.79
N GLN A 12 2.15 14.01 13.65
CA GLN A 12 2.28 13.88 15.11
C GLN A 12 1.89 12.48 15.58
N PHE A 13 0.89 11.87 14.96
CA PHE A 13 0.48 10.50 15.28
C PHE A 13 1.56 9.49 14.86
N ILE A 14 2.12 9.62 13.64
CA ILE A 14 3.22 8.79 13.15
C ILE A 14 4.44 8.91 14.07
N ASP A 15 4.81 10.11 14.48
CA ASP A 15 5.93 10.34 15.41
C ASP A 15 5.74 9.62 16.75
N ARG A 16 4.50 9.60 17.28
CA ARG A 16 4.19 8.87 18.51
C ARG A 16 4.35 7.36 18.34
N ILE A 17 3.90 6.80 17.21
CA ILE A 17 4.09 5.37 16.90
C ILE A 17 5.58 5.05 16.75
N ARG A 18 6.33 5.90 16.04
CA ARG A 18 7.79 5.75 15.88
C ARG A 18 8.51 5.73 17.23
N GLN A 19 8.14 6.60 18.16
CA GLN A 19 8.72 6.63 19.51
C GLN A 19 8.33 5.40 20.34
N GLN A 20 7.10 4.90 20.19
CA GLN A 20 6.63 3.73 20.91
C GLN A 20 7.30 2.42 20.45
N PHE A 21 7.60 2.32 19.16
CA PHE A 21 8.17 1.12 18.54
C PHE A 21 9.62 1.32 18.04
N SER A 22 10.35 2.27 18.64
CA SER A 22 11.71 2.59 18.22
C SER A 22 12.62 1.36 18.27
N PHE A 23 13.28 1.07 17.14
CA PHE A 23 14.25 -0.01 17.02
C PHE A 23 15.68 0.47 17.32
N THR A 24 16.57 -0.45 17.69
CA THR A 24 17.98 -0.17 18.02
C THR A 24 18.97 -0.74 17.00
N GLY A 25 18.47 -1.34 15.91
CA GLY A 25 19.29 -1.91 14.84
C GLY A 25 19.61 -0.92 13.73
N SER A 26 20.13 -1.44 12.61
CA SER A 26 20.53 -0.68 11.42
C SER A 26 19.40 -0.51 10.41
N GLU A 27 18.18 -0.95 10.73
CA GLU A 27 17.00 -0.75 9.91
C GLU A 27 16.61 0.72 9.85
N LEU A 28 16.27 1.19 8.66
CA LEU A 28 15.58 2.47 8.51
C LEU A 28 14.08 2.16 8.42
N GLY A 29 13.31 2.71 9.36
CA GLY A 29 11.90 2.35 9.54
C GLY A 29 10.97 3.55 9.38
N ILE A 30 9.94 3.60 10.23
CA ILE A 30 8.83 4.56 10.20
C ILE A 30 9.29 6.00 9.92
N GLY A 31 8.72 6.62 8.88
CA GLY A 31 8.90 8.04 8.53
C GLY A 31 9.71 8.31 7.26
N ASP A 32 9.96 7.28 6.45
CA ASP A 32 10.57 7.36 5.11
C ASP A 32 9.69 6.59 4.11
N ASP A 33 9.93 6.76 2.81
CA ASP A 33 9.08 6.20 1.73
C ASP A 33 9.10 4.66 1.71
N CYS A 34 10.18 4.05 2.19
CA CYS A 34 10.28 2.60 2.40
C CYS A 34 10.98 2.29 3.73
N ALA A 35 10.60 1.16 4.33
CA ALA A 35 11.46 0.51 5.30
C ALA A 35 12.65 -0.16 4.60
N VAL A 36 13.85 0.02 5.15
CA VAL A 36 15.10 -0.59 4.68
C VAL A 36 15.54 -1.66 5.67
N ILE A 37 15.54 -2.91 5.22
CA ILE A 37 15.97 -4.07 6.02
C ILE A 37 17.26 -4.63 5.43
N PRO A 38 18.42 -4.51 6.12
CA PRO A 38 19.68 -5.06 5.65
C PRO A 38 19.59 -6.57 5.42
N PHE A 39 20.07 -7.03 4.27
CA PHE A 39 20.16 -8.47 3.95
C PHE A 39 21.61 -8.95 3.90
N SER A 40 22.50 -8.13 3.34
CA SER A 40 23.94 -8.38 3.27
C SER A 40 24.71 -7.06 3.33
N ASP A 41 26.04 -7.13 3.29
CA ASP A 41 26.92 -5.95 3.33
C ASP A 41 26.69 -4.99 2.14
N SER A 42 26.06 -5.44 1.06
CA SER A 42 25.83 -4.66 -0.16
C SER A 42 24.37 -4.60 -0.61
N GLU A 43 23.46 -5.30 0.07
CA GLU A 43 22.05 -5.41 -0.34
C GLU A 43 21.11 -5.20 0.85
N SER A 44 19.99 -4.55 0.59
CA SER A 44 18.90 -4.37 1.55
C SER A 44 17.58 -4.62 0.85
N TYR A 45 16.59 -5.10 1.60
CA TYR A 45 15.21 -5.10 1.15
C TYR A 45 14.61 -3.72 1.39
N LEU A 46 13.91 -3.22 0.39
CA LEU A 46 13.03 -2.07 0.51
C LEU A 46 11.60 -2.56 0.57
N ILE A 47 10.83 -2.07 1.55
CA ILE A 47 9.46 -2.48 1.78
C ILE A 47 8.61 -1.22 1.96
N THR A 48 7.59 -1.06 1.12
CA THR A 48 6.56 -0.05 1.29
C THR A 48 5.20 -0.71 1.46
N SER A 49 4.26 0.01 2.07
CA SER A 49 2.87 -0.38 2.07
C SER A 49 1.96 0.83 2.04
N ASP A 50 1.05 0.84 1.07
CA ASP A 50 0.07 1.89 0.87
C ASP A 50 -1.36 1.36 0.95
N ALA A 51 -2.26 2.22 1.42
CA ALA A 51 -3.69 1.94 1.50
C ALA A 51 -4.49 2.92 0.66
N LEU A 52 -5.33 2.40 -0.24
CA LEU A 52 -6.32 3.16 -0.99
C LEU A 52 -7.72 2.86 -0.44
N VAL A 53 -8.35 3.90 0.07
CA VAL A 53 -9.72 3.89 0.62
C VAL A 53 -10.66 4.62 -0.35
N GLU A 54 -11.76 3.98 -0.74
CA GLU A 54 -12.81 4.60 -1.55
C GLU A 54 -13.36 5.87 -0.88
N ASP A 55 -13.64 6.89 -1.69
CA ASP A 55 -14.06 8.24 -1.30
C ASP A 55 -13.02 9.06 -0.50
N VAL A 56 -11.81 8.52 -0.30
CA VAL A 56 -10.65 9.25 0.23
C VAL A 56 -9.56 9.39 -0.84
N HIS A 57 -9.15 8.27 -1.45
CA HIS A 57 -8.03 8.22 -2.40
C HIS A 57 -8.47 8.02 -3.86
N PHE A 58 -9.69 7.52 -4.06
CA PHE A 58 -10.31 7.29 -5.36
C PHE A 58 -11.83 7.29 -5.24
N SER A 59 -12.53 7.34 -6.38
CA SER A 59 -13.98 7.14 -6.43
C SER A 59 -14.34 6.26 -7.61
N LEU A 60 -15.16 5.24 -7.39
CA LEU A 60 -15.68 4.36 -8.46
C LEU A 60 -16.60 5.09 -9.45
N LYS A 61 -16.95 6.35 -9.19
CA LYS A 61 -17.67 7.23 -10.12
C LYS A 61 -16.78 7.78 -11.23
N THR A 62 -15.47 7.89 -10.96
CA THR A 62 -14.51 8.60 -11.83
C THR A 62 -13.32 7.73 -12.23
N THR A 63 -13.12 6.59 -11.56
CA THR A 63 -11.98 5.70 -11.78
C THR A 63 -12.51 4.34 -12.20
N SER A 64 -12.03 3.83 -13.34
CA SER A 64 -12.35 2.47 -13.77
C SER A 64 -11.68 1.44 -12.84
N PHE A 65 -12.12 0.18 -12.88
CA PHE A 65 -11.51 -0.85 -12.04
C PHE A 65 -10.08 -1.16 -12.49
N GLU A 66 -9.84 -1.17 -13.80
CA GLU A 66 -8.52 -1.34 -14.42
C GLU A 66 -7.56 -0.22 -13.96
N ASP A 67 -7.98 1.05 -14.07
CA ASP A 67 -7.17 2.19 -13.63
C ASP A 67 -6.92 2.15 -12.11
N LEU A 68 -7.90 1.68 -11.34
CA LEU A 68 -7.76 1.53 -9.90
C LEU A 68 -6.74 0.43 -9.55
N GLY A 69 -6.77 -0.70 -10.26
CA GLY A 69 -5.79 -1.77 -10.14
C GLY A 69 -4.38 -1.27 -10.43
N TRP A 70 -4.21 -0.66 -11.60
CA TRP A 70 -2.95 -0.07 -12.04
C TRP A 70 -2.42 0.92 -10.99
N LYS A 71 -3.27 1.88 -10.56
CA LYS A 71 -2.92 2.89 -9.56
C LYS A 71 -2.53 2.28 -8.22
N ALA A 72 -3.24 1.24 -7.76
CA ALA A 72 -3.01 0.63 -6.46
C ALA A 72 -1.60 0.04 -6.33
N LEU A 73 -1.09 -0.60 -7.39
CA LEU A 73 0.29 -1.07 -7.38
C LEU A 73 1.28 0.06 -7.71
N ALA A 74 0.95 0.96 -8.64
CA ALA A 74 1.84 2.03 -9.07
C ALA A 74 2.36 2.93 -7.95
N VAL A 75 1.52 3.24 -6.95
CA VAL A 75 1.95 4.06 -5.80
C VAL A 75 3.08 3.37 -5.01
N ASN A 76 2.95 2.07 -4.73
CA ASN A 76 3.98 1.30 -4.05
C ASN A 76 5.25 1.15 -4.90
N LEU A 77 5.11 0.96 -6.22
CA LEU A 77 6.28 0.88 -7.11
C LEU A 77 7.03 2.22 -7.19
N SER A 78 6.30 3.34 -7.07
CA SER A 78 6.89 4.68 -7.02
C SER A 78 7.76 4.88 -5.79
N ASP A 79 7.33 4.42 -4.62
CA ASP A 79 8.13 4.53 -3.39
C ASP A 79 9.42 3.71 -3.49
N LEU A 80 9.32 2.47 -3.99
CA LEU A 80 10.49 1.64 -4.25
C LEU A 80 11.47 2.35 -5.20
N ALA A 81 10.96 2.93 -6.28
CA ALA A 81 11.78 3.68 -7.24
C ALA A 81 12.42 4.93 -6.62
N ALA A 82 11.70 5.66 -5.76
CA ALA A 82 12.21 6.84 -5.06
C ALA A 82 13.40 6.49 -4.15
N MET A 83 13.39 5.29 -3.59
CA MET A 83 14.46 4.74 -2.74
C MET A 83 15.54 3.98 -3.52
N GLY A 84 15.48 3.97 -4.85
CA GLY A 84 16.44 3.27 -5.73
C GLY A 84 16.27 1.75 -5.78
N GLY A 85 15.13 1.23 -5.31
CA GLY A 85 14.75 -0.17 -5.34
C GLY A 85 14.31 -0.67 -6.70
N SER A 86 14.38 -1.99 -6.86
CA SER A 86 13.85 -2.69 -8.04
C SER A 86 12.75 -3.65 -7.59
N PRO A 87 11.47 -3.41 -7.95
CA PRO A 87 10.36 -4.24 -7.50
C PRO A 87 10.58 -5.74 -7.79
N LYS A 88 10.26 -6.59 -6.82
CA LYS A 88 10.29 -8.05 -6.97
C LYS A 88 8.96 -8.69 -6.65
N TYR A 89 8.38 -8.36 -5.51
CA TYR A 89 7.22 -9.05 -4.98
C TYR A 89 6.21 -8.07 -4.42
N PHE A 90 4.94 -8.44 -4.45
CA PHE A 90 3.90 -7.69 -3.76
C PHE A 90 2.79 -8.59 -3.22
N PHE A 91 2.03 -8.05 -2.28
CA PHE A 91 0.90 -8.67 -1.61
C PHE A 91 -0.28 -7.72 -1.61
N ILE A 92 -1.51 -8.26 -1.75
CA ILE A 92 -2.73 -7.45 -1.78
C ILE A 92 -3.69 -7.88 -0.67
N SER A 93 -4.02 -6.96 0.23
CA SER A 93 -5.15 -7.10 1.16
C SER A 93 -6.32 -6.24 0.68
N ILE A 94 -7.46 -6.86 0.36
CA ILE A 94 -8.62 -6.17 -0.19
C ILE A 94 -9.89 -6.46 0.62
N ALA A 95 -10.65 -5.43 0.95
CA ALA A 95 -11.97 -5.56 1.56
C ALA A 95 -13.05 -5.08 0.58
N VAL A 96 -13.90 -6.01 0.13
CA VAL A 96 -14.80 -5.80 -1.01
C VAL A 96 -16.26 -5.67 -0.55
N PRO A 97 -16.95 -4.54 -0.84
CA PRO A 97 -18.38 -4.40 -0.58
C PRO A 97 -19.23 -5.22 -1.55
N LYS A 98 -20.45 -5.57 -1.14
CA LYS A 98 -21.40 -6.37 -1.94
C LYS A 98 -21.82 -5.71 -3.26
N THR A 99 -21.58 -4.42 -3.41
CA THR A 99 -21.88 -3.65 -4.63
C THR A 99 -20.92 -3.96 -5.78
N ILE A 100 -19.75 -4.54 -5.48
CA ILE A 100 -18.75 -4.90 -6.49
C ILE A 100 -18.98 -6.33 -6.96
N SER A 101 -19.10 -6.48 -8.28
CA SER A 101 -19.27 -7.80 -8.89
C SER A 101 -17.93 -8.52 -9.05
N PRO A 102 -17.92 -9.85 -9.16
CA PRO A 102 -16.71 -10.60 -9.50
C PRO A 102 -16.07 -10.15 -10.83
N LYS A 103 -16.88 -9.70 -11.79
CA LYS A 103 -16.40 -9.19 -13.08
C LYS A 103 -15.61 -7.89 -12.89
N ASP A 104 -16.10 -6.99 -12.03
CA ASP A 104 -15.42 -5.75 -11.72
C ASP A 104 -14.12 -5.99 -10.94
N LEU A 105 -14.12 -6.98 -10.03
CA LEU A 105 -12.91 -7.40 -9.35
C LEU A 105 -11.86 -8.00 -10.31
N ASN A 106 -12.27 -8.77 -11.30
CA ASN A 106 -11.36 -9.26 -12.33
C ASN A 106 -10.71 -8.10 -13.10
N ARG A 107 -11.50 -7.09 -13.50
CA ARG A 107 -10.98 -5.88 -14.17
C ARG A 107 -9.96 -5.13 -13.30
N PHE A 108 -10.17 -5.10 -11.99
CA PHE A 108 -9.18 -4.56 -11.06
C PHE A 108 -7.87 -5.35 -11.10
N TYR A 109 -7.93 -6.69 -11.12
CA TYR A 109 -6.74 -7.52 -11.26
C TYR A 109 -6.10 -7.45 -12.65
N ASP A 110 -6.87 -7.24 -13.72
CA ASP A 110 -6.32 -7.00 -15.07
C ASP A 110 -5.40 -5.78 -15.05
N GLY A 111 -5.84 -4.68 -14.41
CA GLY A 111 -5.00 -3.47 -14.24
C GLY A 111 -3.75 -3.69 -13.39
N ILE A 112 -3.82 -4.56 -12.37
CA ILE A 112 -2.65 -4.99 -11.58
C ILE A 112 -1.69 -5.82 -12.44
N GLU A 113 -2.21 -6.77 -13.23
CA GLU A 113 -1.42 -7.63 -14.12
C GLU A 113 -0.65 -6.81 -15.15
N ASP A 114 -1.30 -5.80 -15.74
CA ASP A 114 -0.69 -4.90 -16.73
C ASP A 114 0.58 -4.24 -16.19
N ILE A 115 0.49 -3.55 -15.04
CA ILE A 115 1.66 -2.86 -14.46
C ILE A 115 2.67 -3.83 -13.83
N SER A 116 2.21 -4.89 -13.16
CA SER A 116 3.12 -5.83 -12.51
C SER A 116 4.00 -6.56 -13.54
N SER A 117 3.46 -6.85 -14.71
CA SER A 117 4.20 -7.41 -15.85
C SER A 117 5.24 -6.44 -16.41
N GLU A 118 4.92 -5.14 -16.50
CA GLU A 118 5.86 -4.11 -16.96
C GLU A 118 7.10 -4.02 -16.06
N PHE A 119 6.90 -4.10 -14.75
CA PHE A 119 7.97 -3.96 -13.74
C PHE A 119 8.54 -5.30 -13.24
N ASN A 120 8.11 -6.44 -13.79
CA ASN A 120 8.47 -7.79 -13.34
C ASN A 120 8.22 -8.04 -11.84
N ALA A 121 7.22 -7.38 -11.27
CA ALA A 121 6.81 -7.59 -9.89
C ALA A 121 5.82 -8.78 -9.81
N THR A 122 6.03 -9.72 -8.90
CA THR A 122 5.19 -10.92 -8.78
C THR A 122 4.24 -10.83 -7.58
N LEU A 123 2.94 -11.05 -7.80
CA LEU A 123 1.97 -11.20 -6.73
C LEU A 123 2.22 -12.53 -5.99
N LEU A 124 2.63 -12.48 -4.72
CA LEU A 124 2.94 -13.68 -3.93
C LEU A 124 1.86 -14.06 -2.91
N GLY A 125 0.81 -13.26 -2.77
CA GLY A 125 -0.30 -13.59 -1.90
C GLY A 125 -1.11 -12.37 -1.48
N GLY A 126 -1.90 -12.55 -0.45
CA GLY A 126 -2.82 -11.52 0.00
C GLY A 126 -3.89 -12.02 0.94
N ASP A 127 -4.83 -11.14 1.24
CA ASP A 127 -6.05 -11.46 1.97
C ASP A 127 -7.25 -10.82 1.28
N THR A 128 -8.40 -11.50 1.32
CA THR A 128 -9.64 -10.98 0.76
C THR A 128 -10.76 -11.14 1.76
N THR A 129 -11.39 -10.03 2.12
CA THR A 129 -12.46 -9.99 3.10
C THR A 129 -13.67 -9.20 2.61
N ALA A 130 -14.81 -9.39 3.26
CA ALA A 130 -16.01 -8.65 2.96
C ALA A 130 -15.99 -7.28 3.65
N SER A 131 -16.33 -6.21 2.93
CA SER A 131 -16.58 -4.89 3.48
C SER A 131 -18.08 -4.60 3.54
N ARG A 132 -18.50 -3.78 4.50
CA ARG A 132 -19.92 -3.36 4.61
C ARG A 132 -20.27 -2.25 3.63
N ASN A 133 -19.34 -1.31 3.42
CA ASN A 133 -19.65 -0.03 2.77
C ASN A 133 -18.72 0.27 1.60
N HIS A 134 -17.42 0.32 1.86
CA HIS A 134 -16.44 0.88 0.93
C HIS A 134 -15.40 -0.16 0.50
N LEU A 135 -14.91 -0.02 -0.73
CA LEU A 135 -13.74 -0.73 -1.18
C LEU A 135 -12.50 -0.19 -0.45
N PHE A 136 -11.75 -1.11 0.14
CA PHE A 136 -10.44 -0.84 0.74
C PHE A 136 -9.41 -1.75 0.09
N ILE A 137 -8.29 -1.16 -0.31
CA ILE A 137 -7.16 -1.87 -0.91
C ILE A 137 -5.93 -1.47 -0.10
N SER A 138 -5.15 -2.45 0.31
CA SER A 138 -3.80 -2.23 0.84
C SER A 138 -2.84 -3.15 0.10
N ILE A 139 -1.77 -2.57 -0.39
CA ILE A 139 -0.70 -3.32 -1.05
C ILE A 139 0.56 -3.15 -0.23
N THR A 140 1.34 -4.23 -0.14
CA THR A 140 2.72 -4.20 0.34
C THR A 140 3.60 -4.62 -0.81
N ALA A 141 4.61 -3.83 -1.15
CA ALA A 141 5.58 -4.16 -2.19
C ALA A 141 7.00 -4.24 -1.63
N LEU A 142 7.81 -5.10 -2.22
CA LEU A 142 9.18 -5.36 -1.82
C LEU A 142 10.10 -5.35 -3.04
N GLY A 143 11.27 -4.75 -2.89
CA GLY A 143 12.30 -4.64 -3.94
C GLY A 143 13.70 -4.45 -3.40
#